data_AF-X6FTZ8-F1
#
_entry.id   AF-X6FTZ8-F1
#
_cell.length_a   1.000
_cell.length_b   1.000
_cell.length_c   1.000
_cell.angle_alpha   90.00
_cell.angle_beta   90.00
_cell.angle_gamma   90.00
#
_symmetry.space_group_name_H-M   'P 1'
#
loop_
_entity.id
_entity.type
_entity.pdbx_description
1 polymer ?
#
loop_
_entity_poly.entity_id
_entity_poly.type
_entity_poly.pdbx_seq_one_letter_code
_entity_poly.pdbx_strand_id
1 'polypeptide(L)'
;MMEVGYGALRTFDPVDLAAPIEASRAHLMLRPEDALKLHPKRLEDIVGSIFGDFGYRPRVTAYRADGGIDVYLDSDQGLVGIQVKRTKNPIEIEQVNSLTGALLVNDCTSGVFVTTSRFRRGAMHVAGKALVRGLPIELYDGRRLLEVLEVAQLAAPFDPGNPGNPWMSREFKEYYKER
;
A
#
# COMPACT_ATOMS: atom_id res chain seq x y z
N MET A 1 -13.93 12.36 -42.67
CA MET A 1 -12.74 11.51 -42.58
C MET A 1 -12.10 11.84 -41.24
N MET A 2 -12.34 11.01 -40.23
CA MET A 2 -11.71 11.19 -38.91
C MET A 2 -10.36 10.49 -38.98
N GLU A 3 -9.28 11.24 -38.76
CA GLU A 3 -7.96 10.67 -38.49
C GLU A 3 -8.04 9.88 -37.19
N VAL A 4 -7.99 8.56 -37.29
CA VAL A 4 -7.80 7.68 -36.14
C VAL A 4 -6.30 7.68 -35.87
N GLY A 5 -5.85 8.45 -34.89
CA GLY A 5 -4.47 8.43 -34.42
C GLY A 5 -4.17 7.10 -33.75
N TYR A 6 -3.60 6.14 -34.48
CA TYR A 6 -3.02 4.95 -33.87
C TYR A 6 -1.62 5.31 -33.35
N GLY A 7 -1.43 5.30 -32.03
CA GLY A 7 -0.07 5.14 -31.48
C GLY A 7 0.38 6.06 -30.36
N ALA A 8 -0.50 6.84 -29.73
CA ALA A 8 -0.11 7.58 -28.54
C ALA A 8 -0.53 6.78 -27.28
N LEU A 9 0.47 6.47 -26.45
CA LEU A 9 0.29 5.77 -25.19
C LEU A 9 0.08 6.81 -24.10
N ARG A 10 -0.98 6.64 -23.32
CA ARG A 10 -1.28 7.51 -22.18
C ARG A 10 -0.08 7.55 -21.22
N THR A 11 0.35 8.76 -20.85
CA THR A 11 1.34 8.94 -19.78
C THR A 11 0.71 8.62 -18.44
N PHE A 12 1.41 7.84 -17.59
CA PHE A 12 0.92 7.52 -16.25
C PHE A 12 0.80 8.79 -15.39
N ASP A 13 -0.34 8.97 -14.75
CA ASP A 13 -0.60 10.04 -13.80
C ASP A 13 -0.72 9.46 -12.37
N PRO A 14 0.18 9.83 -11.43
CA PRO A 14 0.17 9.29 -10.07
C PRO A 14 -1.07 9.63 -9.25
N VAL A 15 -1.88 10.62 -9.63
CA VAL A 15 -3.14 10.90 -8.93
C VAL A 15 -4.34 10.11 -9.48
N ASP A 16 -4.18 9.41 -10.60
CA ASP A 16 -5.27 8.72 -11.27
C ASP A 16 -5.61 7.37 -10.62
N LEU A 17 -6.77 7.32 -9.97
CA LEU A 17 -7.29 6.09 -9.36
C LEU A 17 -7.81 5.06 -10.38
N ALA A 18 -8.00 5.45 -11.65
CA ALA A 18 -8.31 4.49 -12.72
C ALA A 18 -7.07 3.76 -13.25
N ALA A 19 -5.86 4.22 -12.89
CA ALA A 19 -4.63 3.54 -13.32
C ALA A 19 -4.54 2.12 -12.74
N PRO A 20 -4.02 1.14 -13.51
CA PRO A 20 -3.73 -0.18 -12.97
C PRO A 20 -2.81 -0.08 -11.75
N ILE A 21 -3.03 -0.95 -10.76
CA ILE A 21 -2.25 -0.93 -9.53
C ILE A 21 -0.77 -1.25 -9.81
N GLU A 22 -0.51 -2.11 -10.79
CA GLU A 22 0.84 -2.52 -11.18
C GLU A 22 1.60 -1.38 -11.84
N ALA A 23 0.91 -0.51 -12.58
CA ALA A 23 1.50 0.73 -13.09
C ALA A 23 1.90 1.67 -11.93
N SER A 24 1.05 1.76 -10.90
CA SER A 24 1.33 2.58 -9.72
C SER A 24 2.50 2.04 -8.88
N ARG A 25 2.58 0.70 -8.73
CA ARG A 25 3.68 -0.01 -8.07
C ARG A 25 5.00 0.17 -8.82
N ALA A 26 5.00 -0.05 -10.13
CA ALA A 26 6.17 0.16 -10.98
C ALA A 26 6.64 1.63 -10.96
N HIS A 27 5.70 2.57 -11.03
CA HIS A 27 6.03 4.00 -10.93
C HIS A 27 6.67 4.35 -9.60
N LEU A 28 6.11 3.87 -8.47
CA LEU A 28 6.66 4.11 -7.15
C LEU A 28 8.07 3.50 -6.97
N MET A 29 8.32 2.33 -7.56
CA MET A 29 9.66 1.72 -7.57
C MET A 29 10.66 2.53 -8.40
N LEU A 30 10.25 3.05 -9.55
CA LEU A 30 11.11 3.84 -10.43
C LEU A 30 11.34 5.27 -9.92
N ARG A 31 10.35 5.85 -9.23
CA ARG A 31 10.38 7.22 -8.68
C ARG A 31 9.84 7.25 -7.25
N PRO A 32 10.60 6.79 -6.26
CA PRO A 32 10.19 6.80 -4.86
C PRO A 32 9.79 8.19 -4.32
N GLU A 33 10.38 9.25 -4.85
CA GLU A 33 10.06 10.64 -4.50
C GLU A 33 8.62 11.04 -4.84
N ASP A 34 7.97 10.33 -5.77
CA ASP A 34 6.60 10.56 -6.19
C ASP A 34 5.56 9.90 -5.24
N ALA A 35 6.00 9.23 -4.18
CA ALA A 35 5.11 8.69 -3.14
C ALA A 35 4.18 9.74 -2.54
N LEU A 36 4.63 11.00 -2.43
CA LEU A 36 3.83 12.14 -1.95
C LEU A 36 2.93 12.75 -3.03
N LYS A 37 3.05 12.32 -4.29
CA LYS A 37 2.18 12.72 -5.39
C LYS A 37 1.05 11.71 -5.58
N LEU A 38 1.26 10.43 -5.23
CA LEU A 38 0.23 9.40 -5.27
C LEU A 38 -1.02 9.81 -4.50
N HIS A 39 -2.19 9.51 -5.06
CA HIS A 39 -3.45 9.66 -4.32
C HIS A 39 -3.39 8.84 -3.01
N PRO A 40 -3.85 9.37 -1.85
CA PRO A 40 -3.78 8.64 -0.57
C PRO A 40 -4.36 7.22 -0.66
N LYS A 41 -5.53 7.09 -1.27
CA LYS A 41 -6.18 5.80 -1.51
C LYS A 41 -5.32 4.83 -2.33
N ARG A 42 -4.60 5.35 -3.33
CA ARG A 42 -3.71 4.51 -4.14
C ARG A 42 -2.57 3.93 -3.31
N LEU A 43 -2.04 4.69 -2.35
CA LEU A 43 -0.99 4.18 -1.46
C LEU A 43 -1.55 3.06 -0.55
N GLU A 44 -2.78 3.21 -0.05
CA GLU A 44 -3.48 2.15 0.69
C GLU A 44 -3.65 0.90 -0.16
N ASP A 45 -4.09 1.05 -1.42
CA ASP A 45 -4.24 -0.06 -2.36
C ASP A 45 -2.90 -0.77 -2.63
N ILE A 46 -1.82 0.00 -2.87
CA ILE A 46 -0.47 -0.54 -3.07
C ILE A 46 -0.05 -1.37 -1.87
N VAL A 47 -0.20 -0.83 -0.65
CA VAL A 47 0.12 -1.56 0.58
C VAL A 47 -0.69 -2.85 0.68
N GLY A 48 -2.00 -2.79 0.46
CA GLY A 48 -2.86 -3.98 0.45
C GLY A 48 -2.40 -5.03 -0.57
N SER A 49 -2.03 -4.61 -1.77
CA SER A 49 -1.57 -5.52 -2.83
C SER A 49 -0.24 -6.20 -2.51
N ILE A 50 0.69 -5.50 -1.86
CA ILE A 50 1.97 -6.08 -1.41
C ILE A 50 1.69 -7.23 -0.45
N PHE A 51 0.84 -7.02 0.55
CA PHE A 51 0.45 -8.09 1.48
C PHE A 51 -0.32 -9.21 0.77
N GLY A 52 -1.15 -8.89 -0.22
CA GLY A 52 -1.79 -9.88 -1.09
C GLY A 52 -0.80 -10.84 -1.76
N ASP A 53 0.32 -10.31 -2.27
CA ASP A 53 1.38 -11.11 -2.91
C ASP A 53 2.09 -12.06 -1.92
N PHE A 54 2.08 -11.73 -0.63
CA PHE A 54 2.60 -12.59 0.44
C PHE A 54 1.54 -13.55 1.03
N GLY A 55 0.38 -13.69 0.38
CA GLY A 55 -0.63 -14.68 0.73
C GLY A 55 -1.70 -14.20 1.72
N TYR A 56 -1.68 -12.93 2.11
CA TYR A 56 -2.75 -12.34 2.93
C TYR A 56 -3.98 -12.02 2.08
N ARG A 57 -5.15 -11.87 2.74
CA ARG A 57 -6.39 -11.43 2.08
C ARG A 57 -6.71 -9.98 2.46
N PRO A 58 -6.29 -8.99 1.67
CA PRO A 58 -6.54 -7.59 1.98
C PRO A 58 -8.00 -7.20 1.78
N ARG A 59 -8.54 -6.44 2.74
CA ARG A 59 -9.83 -5.78 2.71
C ARG A 59 -9.60 -4.30 2.95
N VAL A 60 -9.56 -3.54 1.86
CA VAL A 60 -9.40 -2.08 1.91
C VAL A 60 -10.68 -1.44 2.47
N THR A 61 -10.57 -0.61 3.51
CA THR A 61 -11.73 0.02 4.15
C THR A 61 -12.15 1.28 3.40
N ALA A 62 -13.46 1.49 3.24
CA ALA A 62 -14.01 2.74 2.71
C ALA A 62 -14.39 3.73 3.83
N TYR A 63 -14.42 3.27 5.08
CA TYR A 63 -14.96 4.01 6.21
C TYR A 63 -13.86 4.46 7.18
N ARG A 64 -13.73 5.78 7.38
CA ARG A 64 -12.90 6.35 8.46
C ARG A 64 -13.41 6.05 9.88
N ALA A 65 -14.56 5.37 10.00
CA ALA A 65 -15.19 5.05 11.29
C ALA A 65 -14.35 4.08 12.13
N ASP A 66 -13.44 3.32 11.51
CA ASP A 66 -12.65 2.26 12.15
C ASP A 66 -11.45 2.81 12.97
N GLY A 67 -11.51 4.07 13.40
CA GLY A 67 -10.49 4.67 14.28
C GLY A 67 -9.13 4.93 13.63
N GLY A 68 -9.02 4.80 12.30
CA GLY A 68 -7.80 5.07 11.55
C GLY A 68 -7.11 3.85 10.94
N ILE A 69 -7.78 2.71 10.85
CA ILE A 69 -7.35 1.55 10.04
C ILE A 69 -7.80 1.76 8.59
N ASP A 70 -6.85 1.69 7.66
CA ASP A 70 -7.07 1.88 6.23
C ASP A 70 -7.20 0.54 5.47
N VAL A 71 -6.57 -0.52 5.98
CA VAL A 71 -6.63 -1.88 5.40
C VAL A 71 -6.72 -2.92 6.51
N TYR A 72 -7.60 -3.91 6.35
CA TYR A 72 -7.59 -5.14 7.14
C TYR A 72 -6.96 -6.27 6.35
N LEU A 73 -6.21 -7.15 7.01
CA LEU A 73 -5.78 -8.42 6.45
C LEU A 73 -6.35 -9.56 7.28
N ASP A 74 -6.99 -10.52 6.62
CA ASP A 74 -7.28 -11.81 7.25
C ASP A 74 -6.05 -12.71 7.14
N SER A 75 -5.66 -13.29 8.29
CA SER A 75 -4.60 -14.30 8.40
C SER A 75 -5.08 -15.46 9.25
N ASP A 76 -4.39 -16.60 9.17
CA ASP A 76 -4.67 -17.76 10.03
C ASP A 76 -4.47 -17.47 11.52
N GLN A 77 -3.73 -16.41 11.85
CA GLN A 77 -3.41 -15.99 13.22
C GLN A 77 -4.36 -14.90 13.75
N GLY A 78 -5.33 -14.45 12.94
CA GLY A 78 -6.30 -13.42 13.30
C GLY A 78 -6.29 -12.22 12.36
N LEU A 79 -6.99 -11.17 12.80
CA LEU A 79 -7.21 -9.95 12.05
C LEU A 79 -6.05 -8.97 12.24
N VAL A 80 -5.43 -8.54 11.15
CA VAL A 80 -4.37 -7.53 11.16
C VAL A 80 -4.93 -6.19 10.69
N GLY A 81 -4.72 -5.13 11.48
CA GLY A 81 -5.10 -3.77 11.10
C GLY A 81 -3.91 -2.96 10.59
N ILE A 82 -4.05 -2.30 9.45
CA ILE A 82 -3.00 -1.49 8.83
C ILE A 82 -3.44 -0.04 8.75
N GLN A 83 -2.58 0.86 9.22
CA GLN A 83 -2.69 2.30 8.98
C GLN A 83 -1.61 2.76 8.01
N VAL A 84 -2.01 3.55 7.02
CA VAL A 84 -1.15 4.07 5.95
C VAL A 84 -1.12 5.59 6.01
N LYS A 85 0.07 6.16 6.26
CA LYS A 85 0.26 7.61 6.35
C LYS A 85 1.20 8.14 5.28
N ARG A 86 0.61 8.78 4.26
CA ARG A 86 1.33 9.58 3.27
C ARG A 86 1.70 10.96 3.86
N THR A 87 2.98 11.17 4.16
CA THR A 87 3.49 12.41 4.77
C THR A 87 5.00 12.57 4.55
N LYS A 88 5.50 13.81 4.61
CA LYS A 88 6.94 14.12 4.68
C LYS A 88 7.44 14.22 6.13
N ASN A 89 6.54 14.44 7.07
CA ASN A 89 6.89 14.66 8.47
C ASN A 89 7.11 13.32 9.17
N PRO A 90 8.10 13.21 10.06
CA PRO A 90 8.28 12.01 10.89
C PRO A 90 7.02 11.66 11.68
N ILE A 91 6.77 10.38 11.86
CA ILE A 91 5.66 9.87 12.66
C ILE A 91 5.98 10.00 14.14
N GLU A 92 5.07 10.66 14.86
CA GLU A 92 5.17 10.94 16.29
C GLU A 92 4.48 9.85 17.13
N ILE A 93 4.69 9.92 18.45
CA ILE A 93 4.22 8.92 19.42
C ILE A 93 2.70 8.77 19.39
N GLU A 94 2.00 9.89 19.32
CA GLU A 94 0.55 9.99 19.41
C GLU A 94 -0.13 9.24 18.25
N GLN A 95 0.51 9.23 17.08
CA GLN A 95 -0.01 8.53 15.90
C GLN A 95 0.04 7.02 16.09
N VAL A 96 1.14 6.48 16.64
CA VAL A 96 1.23 5.04 16.93
C VAL A 96 0.27 4.65 18.05
N ASN A 97 0.12 5.48 19.08
CA ASN A 97 -0.90 5.26 20.13
C ASN A 97 -2.33 5.24 19.57
N SER A 98 -2.63 6.10 18.61
CA SER A 98 -3.93 6.10 17.92
C SER A 98 -4.18 4.77 17.20
N LEU A 99 -3.18 4.24 16.49
CA LEU A 99 -3.28 2.92 15.89
C LEU A 99 -3.50 1.83 16.94
N THR A 100 -2.72 1.82 18.03
CA THR A 100 -2.89 0.86 19.13
C THR A 100 -4.33 0.86 19.66
N GLY A 101 -4.92 2.04 19.86
CA GLY A 101 -6.32 2.16 20.28
C GLY A 101 -7.30 1.61 19.25
N ALA A 102 -7.10 1.92 17.96
CA ALA A 102 -7.94 1.41 16.88
C ALA A 102 -7.86 -0.13 16.77
N LEU A 103 -6.68 -0.72 16.91
CA LEU A 103 -6.50 -2.18 16.89
C LEU A 103 -7.28 -2.85 18.03
N LEU A 104 -7.24 -2.28 19.23
CA LEU A 104 -7.99 -2.80 20.38
C LEU A 104 -9.51 -2.70 20.20
N VAL A 105 -9.99 -1.57 19.66
CA VAL A 105 -11.42 -1.34 19.45
C VAL A 105 -12.00 -2.28 18.37
N ASN A 106 -11.18 -2.67 17.40
CA ASN A 106 -11.59 -3.52 16.27
C ASN A 106 -11.11 -4.97 16.41
N ASP A 107 -10.79 -5.43 17.63
CA ASP A 107 -10.38 -6.80 17.94
C ASP A 107 -9.25 -7.36 17.04
N CYS A 108 -8.32 -6.49 16.62
CA CYS A 108 -7.16 -6.90 15.83
C CYS A 108 -6.13 -7.60 16.71
N THR A 109 -5.53 -8.67 16.20
CA THR A 109 -4.48 -9.44 16.89
C THR A 109 -3.10 -8.83 16.72
N SER A 110 -2.91 -8.02 15.69
CA SER A 110 -1.68 -7.28 15.41
C SER A 110 -1.96 -6.08 14.50
N GLY A 111 -0.96 -5.23 14.30
CA GLY A 111 -1.08 -4.18 13.31
C GLY A 111 0.21 -3.78 12.62
N VAL A 112 0.04 -2.98 11.57
CA VAL A 112 1.14 -2.43 10.78
C VAL A 112 0.93 -0.93 10.59
N PHE A 113 1.95 -0.14 10.89
CA PHE A 113 1.98 1.27 10.55
C PHE A 113 2.91 1.47 9.35
N VAL A 114 2.33 1.87 8.21
CA VAL A 114 3.07 2.20 7.00
C VAL A 114 3.14 3.71 6.81
N THR A 115 4.29 4.24 6.46
CA THR A 115 4.43 5.65 6.11
C THR A 115 5.41 5.89 4.97
N THR A 116 5.22 6.98 4.23
CA THR A 116 6.20 7.47 3.25
C THR A 116 7.36 8.24 3.89
N SER A 117 7.30 8.54 5.19
CA SER A 117 8.37 9.23 5.93
C SER A 117 9.18 8.25 6.79
N ARG A 118 9.49 8.62 8.03
CA ARG A 118 10.27 7.87 9.02
C ARG A 118 9.60 7.93 10.38
N PHE A 119 9.94 7.01 11.27
CA PHE A 119 9.47 7.04 12.66
C PHE A 119 10.42 7.78 13.59
N ARG A 120 9.87 8.52 14.56
CA ARG A 120 10.66 9.03 15.68
C ARG A 120 11.02 7.91 16.64
N ARG A 121 12.07 8.12 17.45
CA ARG A 121 12.48 7.18 18.50
C ARG A 121 11.35 6.84 19.47
N GLY A 122 10.53 7.83 19.83
CA GLY A 122 9.37 7.61 20.68
C GLY A 122 8.33 6.68 20.06
N ALA A 123 8.03 6.84 18.77
CA ALA A 123 7.10 5.98 18.04
C ALA A 123 7.58 4.52 18.01
N MET A 124 8.87 4.30 17.75
CA MET A 124 9.49 2.97 17.81
C MET A 124 9.42 2.35 19.21
N HIS A 125 9.62 3.15 20.26
CA HIS A 125 9.50 2.70 21.65
C HIS A 125 8.06 2.25 22.00
N VAL A 126 7.05 2.96 21.51
CA VAL A 126 5.65 2.56 21.71
C VAL A 126 5.33 1.25 21.01
N ALA A 127 5.76 1.06 19.77
CA ALA A 127 5.58 -0.20 19.05
C ALA A 127 6.22 -1.38 19.81
N GLY A 128 7.44 -1.21 20.32
CA GLY A 128 8.11 -2.22 21.16
C GLY A 128 7.36 -2.52 22.45
N LYS A 129 6.78 -1.51 23.09
CA LYS A 129 5.91 -1.67 24.28
C LYS A 129 4.60 -2.40 23.99
N ALA A 130 4.04 -2.24 22.78
CA ALA A 130 2.82 -2.92 22.34
C ALA A 130 3.09 -4.42 22.12
N LEU A 131 4.23 -4.75 21.49
CA LEU A 131 4.71 -6.13 21.33
C LEU A 131 4.80 -6.87 22.67
N VAL A 132 5.43 -6.28 23.68
CA VAL A 132 5.56 -6.88 25.03
C VAL A 132 4.20 -7.08 25.71
N ARG A 133 3.17 -6.31 25.33
CA ARG A 133 1.79 -6.42 25.83
C ARG A 133 0.92 -7.38 25.02
N GLY A 134 1.48 -8.08 24.03
CA GLY A 134 0.75 -9.04 23.20
C GLY A 134 -0.02 -8.43 22.04
N LEU A 135 0.20 -7.15 21.72
CA LEU A 135 -0.37 -6.49 20.54
C LEU A 135 0.77 -5.98 19.64
N PRO A 136 1.42 -6.85 18.86
CA PRO A 136 2.55 -6.46 18.03
C PRO A 136 2.14 -5.42 16.97
N ILE A 137 2.94 -4.35 16.86
CA ILE A 137 2.81 -3.33 15.83
C ILE A 137 4.12 -3.26 15.06
N GLU A 138 4.07 -3.61 13.78
CA GLU A 138 5.22 -3.45 12.90
C GLU A 138 5.25 -2.05 12.26
N LEU A 139 6.45 -1.52 12.08
CA LEU A 139 6.67 -0.19 11.51
C LEU A 139 7.38 -0.31 10.16
N TYR A 140 6.77 0.26 9.13
CA TYR A 140 7.25 0.30 7.75
C TYR A 140 7.43 1.75 7.35
N ASP A 141 8.67 2.22 7.41
CA ASP A 141 9.02 3.55 6.91
C ASP A 141 9.13 3.55 5.38
N GLY A 142 9.36 4.72 4.79
CA GLY A 142 9.40 4.84 3.34
C GLY A 142 10.46 3.93 2.69
N ARG A 143 11.58 3.68 3.38
CA ARG A 143 12.62 2.77 2.90
C ARG A 143 12.13 1.32 2.96
N ARG A 144 11.65 0.86 4.11
CA ARG A 144 11.18 -0.52 4.28
C ARG A 144 9.99 -0.83 3.36
N LEU A 145 9.11 0.15 3.11
CA LEU A 145 8.02 0.03 2.14
C LEU A 145 8.52 -0.28 0.73
N LEU A 146 9.57 0.41 0.28
CA LEU A 146 10.16 0.17 -1.05
C LEU A 146 10.86 -1.19 -1.12
N GLU A 147 11.57 -1.58 -0.06
CA GLU A 147 12.23 -2.89 0.03
C GLU A 147 11.21 -4.04 -0.10
N VAL A 148 10.06 -3.97 0.58
CA VAL A 148 9.03 -5.01 0.45
C VAL A 148 8.28 -4.95 -0.88
N LEU A 149 8.12 -3.75 -1.46
CA LEU A 149 7.54 -3.61 -2.80
C LEU A 149 8.44 -4.24 -3.87
N GLU A 150 9.76 -4.05 -3.75
CA GLU A 150 10.76 -4.68 -4.62
C GLU A 150 10.65 -6.21 -4.55
N VAL A 151 10.66 -6.78 -3.34
CA VAL A 151 10.54 -8.22 -3.14
C VAL A 151 9.23 -8.76 -3.72
N ALA A 152 8.10 -8.08 -3.47
CA ALA A 152 6.80 -8.49 -3.98
C ALA A 152 6.77 -8.51 -5.53
N GLN A 153 7.49 -7.58 -6.17
CA GLN A 153 7.60 -7.55 -7.63
C GLN A 153 8.58 -8.59 -8.20
N LEU A 154 9.60 -9.00 -7.44
CA LEU A 154 10.56 -10.03 -7.84
C LEU A 154 10.04 -11.46 -7.61
N ALA A 155 9.13 -11.66 -6.66
CA ALA A 155 8.57 -12.96 -6.30
C ALA A 155 7.73 -13.59 -7.42
N ALA A 156 7.27 -12.80 -8.40
CA ALA A 156 6.65 -13.31 -9.61
C ALA A 156 7.73 -13.73 -10.63
N PRO A 157 7.80 -15.00 -11.06
CA PRO A 157 8.63 -15.38 -12.20
C PRO A 157 8.22 -14.52 -13.41
N PHE A 158 9.18 -13.90 -14.09
CA PHE A 158 8.91 -13.23 -15.37
C PHE A 158 8.52 -14.29 -16.40
N ASP A 159 7.23 -14.48 -16.58
CA ASP A 159 6.65 -15.30 -17.64
C ASP A 159 5.80 -14.38 -18.52
N PRO A 160 6.25 -14.00 -19.73
CA PRO A 160 5.50 -13.09 -20.59
C PRO A 160 4.15 -13.65 -21.06
N GLY A 161 3.96 -14.97 -20.99
CA GLY A 161 2.72 -15.67 -21.29
C GLY A 161 1.75 -15.80 -20.10
N ASN A 162 2.17 -15.40 -18.89
CA ASN A 162 1.34 -15.48 -17.70
C ASN A 162 0.06 -14.65 -17.89
N PRO A 163 -1.15 -15.26 -17.85
CA PRO A 163 -2.41 -14.53 -18.01
C PRO A 163 -2.68 -13.53 -16.88
N GLY A 164 -1.98 -13.64 -15.74
CA GLY A 164 -1.99 -12.67 -14.65
C GLY A 164 -1.11 -11.43 -14.90
N ASN A 165 -0.37 -11.37 -15.99
CA ASN A 165 0.43 -10.19 -16.31
C ASN A 165 -0.46 -8.95 -16.54
N PRO A 166 -0.04 -7.75 -16.10
CA PRO A 166 -0.83 -6.53 -16.25
C PRO A 166 -1.21 -6.25 -17.70
N TRP A 167 -0.27 -6.38 -18.65
CA TRP A 167 -0.53 -6.15 -20.09
C TRP A 167 -1.40 -7.22 -20.74
N MET A 168 -1.77 -8.30 -20.04
CA MET A 168 -2.75 -9.28 -20.53
C MET A 168 -4.19 -8.85 -20.18
N SER A 169 -4.39 -8.09 -19.08
CA SER A 169 -5.71 -7.66 -18.61
C SER A 169 -6.37 -6.64 -19.55
N ARG A 170 -7.70 -6.63 -19.56
CA ARG A 170 -8.49 -5.73 -20.41
C ARG A 170 -8.38 -4.30 -19.88
N GLU A 171 -8.43 -4.15 -18.57
CA GLU A 171 -8.34 -2.90 -17.83
C GLU A 171 -7.04 -2.16 -18.15
N PHE A 172 -5.91 -2.86 -18.14
CA PHE A 172 -4.61 -2.28 -18.48
C PHE A 172 -4.56 -1.85 -19.94
N LYS A 173 -5.02 -2.70 -20.87
CA LYS A 173 -5.06 -2.37 -22.30
C LYS A 173 -5.95 -1.18 -22.60
N GLU A 174 -7.11 -1.07 -21.94
CA GLU A 174 -8.05 0.03 -22.10
C GLU A 174 -7.52 1.33 -21.50
N TYR A 175 -6.82 1.26 -20.36
CA TYR A 175 -6.22 2.42 -19.71
C TYR A 175 -5.17 3.13 -20.58
N TYR A 176 -4.33 2.36 -21.25
CA TYR A 176 -3.20 2.87 -22.04
C TYR A 176 -3.54 3.20 -23.51
N LYS A 177 -4.72 2.80 -23.99
CA LYS A 177 -5.22 3.24 -25.30
C LYS A 177 -5.71 4.68 -25.18
N GLU A 178 -5.05 5.61 -25.86
CA GLU A 178 -5.63 6.95 -26.07
C GLU A 178 -6.95 6.84 -26.85
N ARG A 179 -7.93 7.65 -26.45
CA ARG A 179 -9.21 7.79 -27.15
C ARG A 179 -9.10 8.81 -28.28
#